data_AF-A0A4R6Q5Q7-F1
#
_entry.id   AF-A0A4R6Q5Q7-F1
#
_cell.length_a   1.000
_cell.length_b   1.000
_cell.length_c   1.000
_cell.angle_alpha   90.00
_cell.angle_beta   90.00
_cell.angle_gamma   90.00
#
_symmetry.space_group_name_H-M   'P 1'
#
loop_
_entity.id
_entity.type
_entity.pdbx_description
1 polymer ?
#
loop_
_entity_poly.entity_id
_entity_poly.type
_entity_poly.pdbx_seq_one_letter_code
_entity_poly.pdbx_strand_id
1 'polypeptide(L)'
;MKKLILIPALFCLFMLNVASTCSSDDDDNSNGNSPSTSTVTDNTTSGTWRVTLFQEDGSNQTSNFNGYNFSINSNGTIVAVNGSTTKNGNWSTYSDSGSTKFDIVFLDNNGPFEEISEDWRVLSSTTSKLELKHTSGGDGSVDFLTFEKN
;
A
#
# COMPACT_ATOMS: atom_id res chain seq x y z
N MET A 1 6.08 -57.89 -18.43
CA MET A 1 7.25 -58.55 -17.81
C MET A 1 8.52 -57.93 -18.36
N LYS A 2 9.25 -57.19 -17.52
CA LYS A 2 10.72 -57.02 -17.49
C LYS A 2 11.01 -56.07 -16.33
N LYS A 3 11.41 -56.65 -15.19
CA LYS A 3 12.08 -55.95 -14.10
C LYS A 3 13.53 -55.72 -14.54
N LEU A 4 14.17 -54.64 -14.10
CA LEU A 4 15.61 -54.54 -13.76
C LEU A 4 15.82 -53.14 -13.15
N ILE A 5 15.85 -53.00 -11.83
CA ILE A 5 17.01 -53.08 -10.90
C ILE A 5 17.76 -51.74 -10.75
N LEU A 6 17.63 -51.17 -9.54
CA LEU A 6 18.47 -50.11 -8.96
C LEU A 6 19.90 -50.63 -8.74
N ILE A 7 20.91 -49.76 -8.88
CA ILE A 7 22.13 -49.79 -8.06
C ILE A 7 22.72 -48.36 -7.90
N PRO A 8 23.35 -48.06 -6.74
CA PRO A 8 23.74 -46.72 -6.32
C PRO A 8 25.25 -46.45 -6.47
N ALA A 9 25.63 -45.18 -6.65
CA ALA A 9 26.98 -44.66 -6.39
C ALA A 9 26.81 -43.17 -6.07
N LEU A 10 26.73 -42.79 -4.80
CA LEU A 10 27.85 -42.53 -3.89
C LEU A 10 28.79 -41.43 -4.40
N PHE A 11 28.77 -40.34 -3.64
CA PHE A 11 29.79 -39.29 -3.50
C PHE A 11 30.00 -38.33 -4.68
N CYS A 12 29.41 -37.14 -4.53
CA CYS A 12 30.21 -35.93 -4.49
C CYS A 12 29.49 -34.88 -3.63
N LEU A 13 29.96 -34.79 -2.39
CA LEU A 13 29.77 -33.62 -1.54
C LEU A 13 30.39 -32.42 -2.27
N PHE A 14 29.55 -31.54 -2.80
CA PHE A 14 29.97 -30.17 -3.11
C PHE A 14 29.01 -29.22 -2.40
N MET A 15 29.29 -29.02 -1.11
CA MET A 15 28.91 -27.77 -0.46
C MET A 15 29.71 -26.65 -1.11
N LEU A 16 29.14 -26.05 -2.15
CA LEU A 16 29.48 -24.70 -2.52
C LEU A 16 28.62 -23.77 -1.68
N ASN A 17 29.28 -23.15 -0.71
CA ASN A 17 28.86 -21.90 -0.12
C ASN A 17 28.68 -20.88 -1.26
N VAL A 18 27.44 -20.66 -1.67
CA VAL A 18 27.05 -19.35 -2.19
C VAL A 18 26.54 -18.57 -1.00
N ALA A 19 27.48 -17.89 -0.31
CA ALA A 19 27.11 -16.72 0.43
C ALA A 19 26.61 -15.69 -0.60
N SER A 20 25.32 -15.73 -0.90
CA SER A 20 24.65 -14.61 -1.53
C SER A 20 24.71 -13.46 -0.54
N THR A 21 25.73 -12.63 -0.72
CA THR A 21 25.71 -11.23 -0.35
C THR A 21 24.58 -10.59 -1.17
N CYS A 22 23.38 -10.63 -0.59
CA CYS A 22 22.42 -9.57 -0.75
C CYS A 22 22.82 -8.53 0.29
N SER A 23 23.70 -7.61 -0.09
CA SER A 23 23.73 -6.28 0.53
C SER A 23 23.05 -5.36 -0.47
N SER A 24 21.73 -5.48 -0.49
CA SER A 24 20.88 -4.30 -0.65
C SER A 24 20.30 -4.06 0.73
N ASP A 25 21.18 -3.64 1.63
CA ASP A 25 20.75 -2.81 2.75
C ASP A 25 20.35 -1.48 2.12
N ASP A 26 19.16 -1.45 1.51
CA ASP A 26 18.41 -0.22 1.42
C ASP A 26 17.91 0.06 2.85
N ASP A 27 18.87 0.46 3.68
CA ASP A 27 18.63 1.18 4.91
C ASP A 27 17.99 2.51 4.51
N ASP A 28 16.69 2.45 4.23
CA ASP A 28 15.81 3.61 4.29
C ASP A 28 15.73 3.96 5.78
N ASN A 29 16.80 4.60 6.27
CA ASN A 29 16.90 5.28 7.54
C ASN A 29 15.98 6.50 7.52
N SER A 30 14.67 6.27 7.37
CA SER A 30 13.68 7.21 7.82
C SER A 30 13.56 7.03 9.32
N ASN A 31 14.49 7.62 10.05
CA ASN A 31 14.29 7.98 11.46
C ASN A 31 13.25 9.14 11.52
N GLY A 32 12.09 8.91 10.91
CA GLY A 32 10.95 9.80 10.84
C GLY A 32 9.83 9.09 11.58
N ASN A 33 9.50 9.62 12.75
CA ASN A 33 8.44 9.09 13.59
C ASN A 33 7.13 9.05 12.79
N SER A 34 6.75 7.88 12.25
CA SER A 34 5.47 7.68 11.55
C SER A 34 4.35 8.24 12.43
N PRO A 35 3.38 8.99 11.87
CA PRO A 35 2.22 9.45 12.63
C PRO A 35 1.58 8.26 13.33
N SER A 36 1.15 8.39 14.59
CA SER A 36 0.48 7.28 15.26
C SER A 36 -0.87 6.99 14.61
N THR A 37 -1.35 5.75 14.75
CA THR A 37 -2.68 5.34 14.26
C THR A 37 -3.81 6.23 14.79
N SER A 38 -3.71 6.68 16.05
CA SER A 38 -4.67 7.63 16.63
C SER A 38 -4.64 8.99 15.94
N THR A 39 -3.45 9.55 15.69
CA THR A 39 -3.29 10.81 14.97
C THR A 39 -3.84 10.71 13.54
N VAL A 40 -3.58 9.61 12.84
CA VAL A 40 -4.13 9.38 11.50
C VAL A 40 -5.66 9.33 11.53
N THR A 41 -6.23 8.60 12.50
CA THR A 41 -7.69 8.52 12.69
C THR A 41 -8.32 9.87 12.96
N ASP A 42 -7.77 10.64 13.91
CA ASP A 42 -8.31 11.94 14.30
C ASP A 42 -8.23 12.96 13.15
N ASN A 43 -7.14 12.96 12.39
CA ASN A 43 -6.95 13.88 11.28
C ASN A 43 -7.88 13.59 10.10
N THR A 44 -8.05 12.31 9.74
CA THR A 44 -8.72 11.91 8.49
C THR A 44 -10.23 11.83 8.62
N THR A 45 -10.77 11.58 9.83
CA THR A 45 -12.20 11.29 10.04
C THR A 45 -13.14 12.51 10.11
N SER A 46 -12.69 13.66 9.61
CA SER A 46 -13.48 14.89 9.57
C SER A 46 -13.41 15.61 8.23
N GLY A 47 -14.55 16.18 7.81
CA GLY A 47 -14.68 16.87 6.53
C GLY A 47 -14.65 15.92 5.32
N THR A 48 -14.46 16.49 4.14
CA THR A 48 -14.27 15.72 2.91
C THR A 48 -12.88 16.00 2.34
N TRP A 49 -12.37 15.02 1.62
CA TRP A 49 -11.04 15.02 1.03
C TRP A 49 -11.13 14.89 -0.49
N ARG A 50 -10.10 15.33 -1.19
CA ARG A 50 -9.89 15.06 -2.61
C ARG A 50 -8.50 14.46 -2.80
N VAL A 51 -8.35 13.62 -3.81
CA VAL A 51 -7.03 13.14 -4.24
C VAL A 51 -6.33 14.28 -4.99
N THR A 52 -5.12 14.63 -4.56
CA THR A 52 -4.26 15.64 -5.23
C THR A 52 -3.03 15.03 -5.88
N LEU A 53 -2.74 13.77 -5.56
CA LEU A 53 -1.75 12.95 -6.25
C LEU A 53 -2.19 11.49 -6.20
N PHE A 54 -2.22 10.83 -7.34
CA PHE A 54 -2.05 9.39 -7.45
C PHE A 54 -0.97 9.13 -8.50
N GLN A 55 0.13 8.51 -8.08
CA GLN A 55 1.22 8.08 -8.95
C GLN A 55 1.36 6.56 -8.80
N GLU A 56 1.23 5.85 -9.91
CA GLU A 56 1.26 4.39 -10.01
C GLU A 56 2.42 4.00 -10.91
N ASP A 57 3.40 3.27 -10.38
CA ASP A 57 4.63 2.88 -11.08
C ASP A 57 5.28 4.05 -11.88
N GLY A 58 5.36 5.21 -11.23
CA GLY A 58 5.92 6.44 -11.83
C GLY A 58 5.00 7.18 -12.81
N SER A 59 3.83 6.64 -13.16
CA SER A 59 2.82 7.31 -13.99
C SER A 59 1.84 8.12 -13.14
N ASN A 60 1.60 9.38 -13.50
CA ASN A 60 0.60 10.20 -12.82
C ASN A 60 -0.81 9.86 -13.32
N GLN A 61 -1.61 9.27 -12.43
CA GLN A 61 -2.98 8.84 -12.68
C GLN A 61 -4.02 9.67 -11.90
N THR A 62 -3.60 10.81 -11.33
CA THR A 62 -4.45 11.69 -10.48
C THR A 62 -5.78 12.05 -11.13
N SER A 63 -5.81 12.21 -12.46
CA SER A 63 -7.02 12.57 -13.20
C SER A 63 -8.17 11.57 -13.06
N ASN A 64 -7.88 10.31 -12.69
CA ASN A 64 -8.87 9.26 -12.46
C ASN A 64 -9.82 9.60 -11.29
N PHE A 65 -9.40 10.48 -10.38
CA PHE A 65 -10.16 10.88 -9.19
C PHE A 65 -10.76 12.29 -9.30
N ASN A 66 -10.70 12.93 -10.47
CA ASN A 66 -11.24 14.27 -10.67
C ASN A 66 -12.74 14.33 -10.30
N GLY A 67 -13.10 15.30 -9.46
CA GLY A 67 -14.47 15.54 -9.02
C GLY A 67 -14.96 14.64 -7.89
N TYR A 68 -14.18 13.64 -7.44
CA TYR A 68 -14.53 12.84 -6.28
C TYR A 68 -14.25 13.56 -4.97
N ASN A 69 -15.22 13.52 -4.08
CA ASN A 69 -15.10 13.90 -2.67
C ASN A 69 -15.12 12.62 -1.82
N PHE A 70 -14.07 12.41 -1.04
CA PHE A 70 -13.91 11.27 -0.15
C PHE A 70 -14.33 11.63 1.27
N SER A 71 -15.20 10.81 1.86
CA SER A 71 -15.58 10.84 3.27
C SER A 71 -14.97 9.62 3.95
N ILE A 72 -13.97 9.84 4.79
CA ILE A 72 -13.33 8.82 5.63
C ILE A 72 -14.05 8.88 6.98
N ASN A 73 -14.86 7.88 7.31
CA ASN A 73 -15.74 7.91 8.47
C ASN A 73 -15.12 7.14 9.65
N SER A 74 -15.36 7.60 10.87
CA SER A 74 -14.84 6.98 12.11
C SER A 74 -15.37 5.56 12.38
N ASN A 75 -16.39 5.11 11.64
CA ASN A 75 -16.90 3.74 11.70
C ASN A 75 -16.16 2.76 10.77
N GLY A 76 -15.03 3.17 10.17
CA GLY A 76 -14.23 2.33 9.26
C GLY A 76 -14.78 2.23 7.83
N THR A 77 -15.68 3.14 7.44
CA THR A 77 -16.15 3.24 6.03
C THR A 77 -15.48 4.41 5.32
N ILE A 78 -15.15 4.21 4.04
CA ILE A 78 -14.68 5.27 3.13
C ILE A 78 -15.64 5.34 1.94
N VAL A 79 -16.09 6.54 1.60
CA VAL A 79 -17.05 6.75 0.52
C VAL A 79 -16.55 7.86 -0.40
N ALA A 80 -16.46 7.60 -1.70
CA ALA A 80 -16.09 8.60 -2.69
C ALA A 80 -17.30 8.94 -3.59
N VAL A 81 -17.61 10.23 -3.74
CA VAL A 81 -18.77 10.71 -4.52
C VAL A 81 -18.36 11.79 -5.51
N ASN A 82 -18.72 11.64 -6.79
CA ASN A 82 -18.51 12.66 -7.85
C ASN A 82 -19.84 13.21 -8.44
N GLY A 83 -20.89 13.26 -7.61
CA GLY A 83 -22.22 13.71 -8.01
C GLY A 83 -23.11 12.57 -8.47
N SER A 84 -22.74 11.86 -9.55
CA SER A 84 -23.53 10.75 -10.10
C SER A 84 -23.05 9.37 -9.66
N THR A 85 -21.78 9.23 -9.30
CA THR A 85 -21.18 7.95 -8.93
C THR A 85 -20.77 7.96 -7.48
N THR A 86 -21.14 6.87 -6.78
CA THR A 86 -20.71 6.58 -5.42
C THR A 86 -19.86 5.31 -5.43
N LYS A 87 -18.68 5.39 -4.83
CA LYS A 87 -17.79 4.26 -4.57
C LYS A 87 -17.74 4.04 -3.07
N ASN A 88 -17.98 2.80 -2.65
CA ASN A 88 -18.01 2.43 -1.24
C ASN A 88 -16.82 1.53 -0.94
N GLY A 89 -16.23 1.71 0.23
CA GLY A 89 -15.15 0.89 0.72
C GLY A 89 -15.06 0.91 2.24
N ASN A 90 -14.05 0.21 2.73
CA ASN A 90 -13.63 0.22 4.11
C ASN A 90 -12.22 0.79 4.21
N TRP A 91 -11.90 1.31 5.39
CA TRP A 91 -10.54 1.71 5.71
C TRP A 91 -10.21 1.30 7.14
N SER A 92 -8.93 1.11 7.41
CA SER A 92 -8.43 0.89 8.76
C SER A 92 -7.03 1.48 8.92
N THR A 93 -6.58 1.62 10.17
CA THR A 93 -5.19 1.97 10.44
C THR A 93 -4.63 1.08 11.54
N TYR A 94 -3.39 0.64 11.34
CA TYR A 94 -2.69 -0.25 12.25
C TYR A 94 -1.18 0.00 12.18
N SER A 95 -0.43 -0.53 13.15
CA SER A 95 1.02 -0.50 13.11
C SER A 95 1.54 -1.82 12.54
N ASP A 96 2.44 -1.74 11.57
CA ASP A 96 3.17 -2.87 11.01
C ASP A 96 4.64 -2.47 10.80
N SER A 97 5.55 -3.33 11.29
CA SER A 97 7.00 -3.16 11.10
C SER A 97 7.52 -1.75 11.42
N GLY A 98 7.05 -1.20 12.54
CA GLY A 98 7.45 0.14 13.03
C GLY A 98 6.81 1.33 12.29
N SER A 99 5.85 1.07 11.41
CA SER A 99 5.21 2.07 10.55
C SER A 99 3.70 2.03 10.70
N THR A 100 3.04 3.16 10.51
CA THR A 100 1.57 3.19 10.47
C THR A 100 1.09 2.92 9.06
N LYS A 101 0.12 2.02 8.96
CA LYS A 101 -0.57 1.61 7.76
C LYS A 101 -1.94 2.30 7.69
N PHE A 102 -2.34 2.71 6.50
CA PHE A 102 -3.66 3.20 6.16
C PHE A 102 -4.21 2.29 5.06
N ASP A 103 -4.90 1.25 5.50
CA ASP A 103 -5.43 0.21 4.64
C ASP A 103 -6.76 0.66 4.06
N ILE A 104 -6.89 0.57 2.74
CA ILE A 104 -8.07 0.97 1.98
C ILE A 104 -8.54 -0.23 1.17
N VAL A 105 -9.84 -0.51 1.21
CA VAL A 105 -10.45 -1.55 0.38
C VAL A 105 -11.77 -1.04 -0.18
N PHE A 106 -11.81 -0.70 -1.47
CA PHE A 106 -13.05 -0.43 -2.18
C PHE A 106 -13.71 -1.74 -2.66
N LEU A 107 -15.03 -1.71 -2.89
CA LEU A 107 -15.77 -2.86 -3.42
C LEU A 107 -15.53 -3.12 -4.92
N ASP A 108 -14.86 -2.19 -5.59
CA ASP A 108 -14.49 -2.29 -6.99
C ASP A 108 -13.37 -3.31 -7.18
N ASN A 109 -13.53 -4.21 -8.15
CA ASN A 109 -12.53 -5.25 -8.48
C ASN A 109 -11.73 -4.91 -9.74
N ASN A 110 -11.81 -3.67 -10.23
CA ASN A 110 -11.04 -3.15 -11.35
C ASN A 110 -11.02 -1.62 -11.38
N GLY A 111 -10.02 -1.08 -12.08
CA GLY A 111 -9.88 0.34 -12.36
C GLY A 111 -9.41 1.12 -11.14
N PRO A 112 -9.54 2.46 -11.15
CA PRO A 112 -8.77 3.32 -10.25
C PRO A 112 -9.09 3.14 -8.76
N PHE A 113 -10.29 2.64 -8.42
CA PHE A 113 -10.63 2.37 -7.01
C PHE A 113 -10.06 1.04 -6.52
N GLU A 114 -9.85 0.07 -7.41
CA GLU A 114 -9.09 -1.14 -7.09
C GLU A 114 -7.60 -0.83 -6.99
N GLU A 115 -7.06 0.00 -7.89
CA GLU A 115 -5.64 0.45 -7.87
C GLU A 115 -5.24 1.19 -6.57
N ILE A 116 -6.16 1.88 -5.88
CA ILE A 116 -5.87 2.52 -4.58
C ILE A 116 -6.23 1.66 -3.36
N SER A 117 -6.73 0.44 -3.58
CA SER A 117 -7.11 -0.48 -2.51
C SER A 117 -5.90 -1.28 -2.03
N GLU A 118 -5.04 -0.60 -1.25
CA GLU A 118 -3.74 -1.12 -0.79
C GLU A 118 -3.51 -0.86 0.71
N ASP A 119 -2.48 -1.50 1.27
CA ASP A 119 -2.03 -1.34 2.65
C ASP A 119 -1.01 -0.19 2.82
N TRP A 120 -1.42 1.02 2.42
CA TRP A 120 -0.53 2.17 2.31
C TRP A 120 0.27 2.45 3.58
N ARG A 121 1.59 2.64 3.47
CA ARG A 121 2.40 3.25 4.53
C ARG A 121 2.08 4.74 4.62
N VAL A 122 1.78 5.22 5.83
CA VAL A 122 1.59 6.64 6.10
C VAL A 122 2.95 7.34 6.17
N LEU A 123 3.18 8.30 5.26
CA LEU A 123 4.36 9.16 5.28
C LEU A 123 4.13 10.37 6.19
N SER A 124 2.95 10.99 6.09
CA SER A 124 2.57 12.20 6.81
C SER A 124 1.06 12.27 6.98
N SER A 125 0.61 12.77 8.12
CA SER A 125 -0.80 13.02 8.40
C SER A 125 -0.95 14.30 9.21
N THR A 126 -1.70 15.24 8.65
CA THR A 126 -2.07 16.51 9.26
C THR A 126 -3.57 16.71 9.14
N THR A 127 -4.12 17.76 9.76
CA THR A 127 -5.55 18.08 9.68
C THR A 127 -6.05 18.43 8.28
N SER A 128 -5.16 18.70 7.32
CA SER A 128 -5.48 19.10 5.95
C SER A 128 -4.81 18.30 4.84
N LYS A 129 -3.85 17.40 5.16
CA LYS A 129 -3.10 16.61 4.19
C LYS A 129 -2.75 15.22 4.73
N LEU A 130 -2.95 14.18 3.92
CA LEU A 130 -2.53 12.80 4.15
C LEU A 130 -1.66 12.34 2.97
N GLU A 131 -0.45 11.89 3.25
CA GLU A 131 0.51 11.42 2.25
C GLU A 131 0.85 9.96 2.50
N LEU A 132 0.73 9.14 1.47
CA LEU A 132 0.76 7.68 1.51
C LEU A 132 1.75 7.14 0.48
N LYS A 133 2.43 6.04 0.82
CA LYS A 133 3.34 5.27 -0.06
C LYS A 133 2.99 3.80 -0.01
N HIS A 134 2.93 3.14 -1.15
CA HIS A 134 2.87 1.68 -1.26
C HIS A 134 4.10 1.19 -2.01
N THR A 135 4.57 -0.02 -1.70
CA THR A 135 5.68 -0.66 -2.39
C THR A 135 5.26 -2.09 -2.68
N SER A 136 5.06 -2.39 -3.96
CA SER A 136 4.59 -3.68 -4.44
C SER A 136 5.54 -4.80 -4.01
N GLY A 137 4.99 -5.82 -3.35
CA GLY A 137 5.74 -7.01 -2.97
C GLY A 137 6.13 -7.91 -4.15
N GLY A 138 5.58 -7.64 -5.35
CA GLY A 138 5.85 -8.42 -6.56
C GLY A 138 7.05 -7.92 -7.33
N ASP A 139 6.94 -6.70 -7.88
CA ASP A 139 7.93 -6.09 -8.76
C ASP A 139 8.74 -4.95 -8.11
N GLY A 140 8.40 -4.57 -6.88
CA GLY A 140 9.06 -3.48 -6.15
C GLY A 140 8.68 -2.08 -6.64
N SER A 141 7.67 -1.94 -7.51
CA SER A 141 7.14 -0.64 -7.92
C SER A 141 6.65 0.15 -6.70
N VAL A 142 6.75 1.48 -6.81
CA VAL A 142 6.41 2.40 -5.71
C VAL A 142 5.33 3.35 -6.15
N ASP A 143 4.26 3.36 -5.38
CA ASP A 143 3.09 4.19 -5.62
C ASP A 143 2.97 5.26 -4.54
N PHE A 144 2.36 6.38 -4.91
CA PHE A 144 2.08 7.49 -4.00
C PHE A 144 0.63 7.93 -4.13
N LEU A 145 -0.02 8.14 -2.98
CA LEU A 145 -1.37 8.66 -2.88
C LEU A 145 -1.39 9.83 -1.90
N THR A 146 -1.94 10.97 -2.34
CA THR A 146 -2.11 12.15 -1.47
C THR A 146 -3.54 12.60 -1.47
N PHE A 147 -4.09 12.75 -0.27
CA PHE A 147 -5.37 13.41 -0.04
C PHE A 147 -5.13 14.81 0.56
N GLU A 148 -5.91 15.78 0.08
CA GLU A 148 -6.03 17.09 0.72
C GLU A 148 -7.49 17.37 1.07
N LYS A 149 -7.69 18.07 2.19
CA LYS A 149 -9.02 18.47 2.64
C LYS A 149 -9.60 19.53 1.69
N ASN A 150 -10.90 19.45 1.43
CA ASN A 150 -11.64 20.46 0.64
C ASN A 150 -11.85 21.77 1.39
#